data_AF-A0A948Z258-F1
#
_entry.id   AF-A0A948Z258-F1
#
_cell.length_a   1.000
_cell.length_b   1.000
_cell.length_c   1.000
_cell.angle_alpha   90.00
_cell.angle_beta   90.00
_cell.angle_gamma   90.00
#
_symmetry.space_group_name_H-M   'P 1'
#
loop_
_entity.id
_entity.type
_entity.pdbx_description
1 polymer ?
#
loop_
_entity_poly.entity_id
_entity_poly.type
_entity_poly.pdbx_seq_one_letter_code
_entity_poly.pdbx_strand_id
1 'polypeptide(L)'
;NLVHKFNPRPEPCSSTQYFAMYGFVGASKEWGCPTFGAAVFFNRPIPPRWPTGVLWNQGAKGIKFWRYSDNPLKPSQEFEIENETEKALVRVYRL
;
A
#
# COMPACT_ATOMS: atom_id res chain seq x y z
N ASN A 1 -13.38 10.48 2.43
CA ASN A 1 -12.10 9.80 2.20
C ASN A 1 -12.25 8.32 2.54
N LEU A 2 -12.02 7.42 1.58
CA LEU A 2 -12.04 5.98 1.82
C LEU A 2 -10.63 5.54 2.24
N VAL A 3 -10.36 5.52 3.54
CA VAL A 3 -9.07 5.09 4.09
C VAL A 3 -9.26 3.77 4.80
N HIS A 4 -8.49 2.75 4.43
CA HIS A 4 -8.59 1.44 5.07
C HIS A 4 -7.84 1.44 6.41
N LYS A 5 -8.45 0.86 7.43
CA LYS A 5 -7.83 0.70 8.74
C LYS A 5 -7.19 -0.66 8.90
N PHE A 6 -6.01 -0.69 9.52
CA PHE A 6 -5.35 -1.91 9.97
C PHE A 6 -5.24 -1.91 11.49
N ASN A 7 -5.89 -2.87 12.12
CA ASN A 7 -5.80 -3.08 13.57
C ASN A 7 -4.44 -3.71 13.97
N PRO A 8 -4.07 -3.67 15.26
CA PRO A 8 -2.96 -4.45 15.82
C PRO A 8 -3.04 -5.94 15.45
N ARG A 9 -1.89 -6.61 15.37
CA ARG A 9 -1.89 -8.08 15.22
C ARG A 9 -2.01 -8.72 16.61
N PRO A 10 -2.79 -9.81 16.78
CA PRO A 10 -3.47 -10.62 15.75
C PRO A 10 -4.96 -10.27 15.51
N GLU A 11 -5.41 -9.05 15.81
CA GLU A 11 -6.84 -8.68 15.73
C GLU A 11 -7.42 -8.79 14.31
N PRO A 12 -8.75 -8.90 14.16
CA PRO A 12 -9.42 -8.80 12.86
C PRO A 12 -9.02 -7.53 12.10
N CYS A 13 -9.04 -7.55 10.77
CA CYS A 13 -8.60 -6.44 9.92
C CYS A 13 -7.13 -6.01 10.12
N SER A 14 -6.24 -6.91 10.55
CA SER A 14 -4.80 -6.60 10.74
C SER A 14 -3.91 -7.03 9.54
N SER A 15 -4.48 -7.73 8.56
CA SER A 15 -3.75 -8.26 7.38
C SER A 15 -3.63 -7.21 6.28
N THR A 16 -2.39 -6.82 5.98
CA THR A 16 -2.06 -5.80 5.00
C THR A 16 -1.85 -6.37 3.60
N GLN A 17 -1.36 -7.61 3.51
CA GLN A 17 -1.02 -8.25 2.24
C GLN A 17 -2.23 -8.41 1.33
N TYR A 18 -3.37 -8.84 1.89
CA TYR A 18 -4.60 -9.05 1.12
C TYR A 18 -5.08 -7.74 0.50
N PHE A 19 -5.03 -6.64 1.27
CA PHE A 19 -5.43 -5.33 0.78
C PHE A 19 -4.51 -4.81 -0.33
N ALA A 20 -3.18 -4.93 -0.16
CA ALA A 20 -2.25 -4.53 -1.21
C ALA A 20 -2.45 -5.34 -2.50
N MET A 21 -2.68 -6.65 -2.38
CA MET A 21 -2.76 -7.58 -3.51
C MET A 21 -4.12 -7.57 -4.24
N TYR A 22 -5.23 -7.50 -3.53
CA TYR A 22 -6.56 -7.50 -4.17
C TYR A 22 -7.12 -6.09 -4.34
N GLY A 23 -6.75 -5.16 -3.45
CA GLY A 23 -7.11 -3.74 -3.58
C GLY A 23 -6.24 -3.06 -4.65
N PHE A 24 -4.97 -2.80 -4.33
CA PHE A 24 -4.13 -1.98 -5.22
C PHE A 24 -3.69 -2.72 -6.50
N VAL A 25 -3.12 -3.91 -6.38
CA VAL A 25 -2.64 -4.68 -7.56
C VAL A 25 -3.81 -5.08 -8.45
N GLY A 26 -4.92 -5.53 -7.86
CA GLY A 26 -6.15 -5.86 -8.59
C GLY A 26 -6.71 -4.68 -9.38
N ALA A 27 -6.88 -3.53 -8.72
CA ALA A 27 -7.34 -2.30 -9.39
C ALA A 27 -6.39 -1.83 -10.49
N SER A 28 -5.08 -1.81 -10.24
CA SER A 28 -4.08 -1.40 -11.23
C SER A 28 -4.07 -2.31 -12.46
N LYS A 29 -4.25 -3.62 -12.26
CA LYS A 29 -4.36 -4.60 -13.35
C LYS A 29 -5.61 -4.36 -14.19
N GLU A 30 -6.75 -4.11 -13.54
CA GLU A 30 -8.04 -3.91 -14.22
C GLU A 30 -8.09 -2.60 -15.01
N TRP A 31 -7.61 -1.51 -14.40
CA TRP A 31 -7.71 -0.17 -14.98
C TRP A 31 -6.53 0.20 -15.88
N GLY A 32 -5.45 -0.59 -15.88
CA GLY A 32 -4.27 -0.32 -16.69
C GLY A 32 -3.51 0.94 -16.28
N CYS A 33 -3.63 1.38 -15.02
CA CYS A 33 -3.01 2.60 -14.50
C CYS A 33 -2.45 2.41 -13.08
N PRO A 34 -1.55 3.31 -12.61
CA PRO A 34 -1.12 3.33 -11.22
C PRO A 34 -2.30 3.51 -10.26
N THR A 35 -2.36 2.68 -9.23
CA THR A 35 -3.33 2.83 -8.14
C THR A 35 -2.61 3.33 -6.89
N PHE A 36 -3.11 4.41 -6.31
CA PHE A 36 -2.61 5.00 -5.06
C PHE A 36 -3.67 4.90 -3.98
N GLY A 37 -3.22 4.77 -2.72
CA GLY A 37 -4.14 4.75 -1.60
C GLY A 37 -3.48 5.07 -0.27
N ALA A 38 -4.32 5.48 0.67
CA ALA A 38 -3.95 5.73 2.05
C ALA A 38 -4.45 4.58 2.94
N ALA A 39 -3.73 4.35 4.05
CA ALA A 39 -4.15 3.44 5.09
C ALA A 39 -3.76 3.97 6.46
N VAL A 40 -4.57 3.65 7.48
CA VAL A 40 -4.29 3.98 8.88
C VAL A 40 -3.91 2.70 9.62
N PHE A 41 -2.82 2.76 10.38
CA PHE A 41 -2.30 1.67 11.18
C PHE A 41 -2.52 2.00 12.66
N PHE A 42 -3.55 1.41 13.27
CA PHE A 42 -3.91 1.72 14.65
C PHE A 42 -3.01 0.98 15.63
N ASN A 43 -2.41 1.71 16.57
CA ASN A 43 -1.56 1.18 17.65
C ASN A 43 -0.49 0.18 17.16
N ARG A 44 0.05 0.41 15.96
CA ARG A 44 1.07 -0.44 15.36
C ARG A 44 1.92 0.34 14.33
N PRO A 45 3.16 -0.08 14.08
CA PRO A 45 3.98 0.53 13.04
C PRO A 45 3.43 0.20 11.63
N ILE A 46 3.70 1.11 10.69
CA ILE A 46 3.52 0.88 9.25
C ILE A 46 4.51 -0.24 8.83
N PRO A 47 4.06 -1.30 8.14
CA PRO A 47 4.97 -2.32 7.64
C PRO A 47 6.02 -1.70 6.69
N PRO A 48 7.31 -2.04 6.82
CA PRO A 48 8.37 -1.42 6.01
C PRO A 48 8.16 -1.57 4.48
N ARG A 49 7.51 -2.66 4.06
CA ARG A 49 7.21 -2.95 2.65
C ARG A 49 5.82 -2.51 2.20
N TRP A 50 5.08 -1.79 3.04
CA TRP A 50 3.75 -1.31 2.67
C TRP A 50 3.82 -0.41 1.43
N PRO A 51 3.11 -0.71 0.33
CA PRO A 51 3.05 0.15 -0.83
C PRO A 51 1.94 1.19 -0.66
N THR A 52 2.23 2.46 -0.90
CA THR A 52 1.21 3.54 -1.03
C THR A 52 0.76 3.74 -2.47
N GLY A 53 1.48 3.14 -3.42
CA GLY A 53 1.17 3.12 -4.85
C GLY A 53 1.64 1.81 -5.49
N VAL A 54 0.85 1.30 -6.43
CA VAL A 54 1.15 0.08 -7.20
C VAL A 54 0.89 0.33 -8.69
N LEU A 55 1.77 -0.20 -9.54
CA LEU A 55 1.54 -0.33 -10.97
C LEU A 55 1.67 -1.79 -11.39
N TRP A 56 0.66 -2.32 -12.08
CA TRP A 56 0.71 -3.63 -12.68
C TRP A 56 1.63 -3.65 -13.91
N ASN A 57 2.62 -4.54 -13.89
CA ASN A 57 3.57 -4.74 -15.00
C ASN A 57 3.87 -6.22 -15.27
N GLN A 58 3.08 -7.15 -14.73
CA GLN A 58 3.40 -8.59 -14.73
C GLN A 58 2.67 -9.39 -15.82
N GLY A 59 2.05 -8.71 -16.80
CA GLY A 59 1.37 -9.34 -17.93
C GLY A 59 0.34 -10.39 -17.49
N ALA A 60 0.55 -11.65 -17.89
CA ALA A 60 -0.34 -12.77 -17.62
C ALA A 60 -0.25 -13.35 -16.19
N LYS A 61 0.68 -12.88 -15.35
CA LYS A 61 0.82 -13.37 -13.97
C LYS A 61 -0.51 -13.21 -13.20
N GLY A 62 -0.84 -14.19 -12.37
CA GLY A 62 -1.97 -14.08 -11.44
C GLY A 62 -1.67 -13.12 -10.30
N ILE A 63 -2.64 -12.30 -9.87
CA ILE A 63 -2.47 -11.33 -8.78
C ILE A 63 -2.03 -12.00 -7.47
N LYS A 64 -2.46 -13.24 -7.22
CA LYS A 64 -2.08 -14.05 -6.05
C LYS A 64 -0.59 -14.38 -5.95
N PHE A 65 0.15 -14.23 -7.05
CA PHE A 65 1.58 -14.49 -7.12
C PHE A 65 2.43 -13.20 -7.09
N TRP A 66 1.78 -12.04 -7.00
CA TRP A 66 2.47 -10.76 -6.93
C TRP A 66 3.18 -10.61 -5.57
N ARG A 67 4.40 -10.09 -5.60
CA ARG A 67 5.21 -9.77 -4.42
C ARG A 67 5.48 -8.27 -4.39
N TYR A 68 5.74 -7.72 -3.19
CA TYR A 68 6.11 -6.30 -3.08
C TYR A 68 7.32 -5.90 -3.94
N SER A 69 8.27 -6.82 -4.16
CA SER A 69 9.42 -6.64 -5.04
C SER A 69 9.07 -6.51 -6.53
N ASP A 70 7.87 -6.94 -6.92
CA ASP A 70 7.41 -6.88 -8.30
C ASP A 70 6.87 -5.48 -8.66
N ASN A 71 6.65 -4.61 -7.66
CA ASN A 71 6.15 -3.26 -7.88
C ASN A 71 7.21 -2.38 -8.56
N PRO A 72 6.97 -1.87 -9.78
CA PRO A 72 7.94 -1.00 -10.44
C PRO A 72 7.92 0.42 -9.87
N LEU A 73 6.85 0.83 -9.17
CA LEU A 73 6.75 2.18 -8.62
C LEU A 73 7.68 2.38 -7.42
N LYS A 74 8.48 3.44 -7.48
CA LYS A 74 9.32 3.91 -6.38
C LYS A 74 9.01 5.37 -6.10
N PRO A 75 8.87 5.78 -4.83
CA PRO A 75 8.67 7.17 -4.49
C PRO A 75 9.94 7.98 -4.82
N SER A 76 9.74 9.18 -5.35
CA SER A 76 10.82 10.16 -5.56
C SER A 76 11.25 10.85 -4.27
N GLN A 77 10.34 10.93 -3.29
CA GLN A 77 10.57 11.46 -1.96
C GLN A 77 9.78 10.66 -0.94
N GLU A 78 10.35 10.47 0.23
CA GLU A 78 9.73 9.83 1.39
C GLU A 78 10.08 10.66 2.63
N PHE A 79 9.07 11.00 3.43
CA PHE A 79 9.26 11.72 4.69
C PHE A 79 8.13 11.40 5.66
N GLU A 80 8.43 11.53 6.94
CA GLU A 80 7.46 11.36 8.02
C GLU A 80 7.01 12.74 8.52
N ILE A 81 5.71 12.84 8.81
CA ILE A 81 5.12 13.95 9.54
C ILE A 81 4.55 13.34 10.82
N GLU A 82 4.79 13.97 11.96
CA GLU A 82 4.26 13.52 13.24
C GLU A 82 3.72 14.68 14.08
N ASN A 83 2.74 14.36 14.92
CA ASN A 83 2.27 15.17 16.03
C ASN A 83 2.36 14.34 17.33
N GLU A 84 1.81 14.85 18.43
CA GLU A 84 1.88 14.18 19.75
C GLU A 84 1.26 12.77 19.76
N THR A 85 0.31 12.47 18.88
CA THR A 85 -0.50 11.25 18.92
C THR A 85 -0.51 10.45 17.62
N GLU A 86 -0.06 11.04 16.52
CA GLU A 86 -0.17 10.50 15.17
C GLU A 86 1.12 10.65 14.38
N LYS A 87 1.36 9.68 13.49
CA LYS A 87 2.44 9.72 12.51
C LYS A 87 1.92 9.39 11.12
N ALA A 88 2.43 10.07 10.11
CA ALA A 88 2.10 9.85 8.71
C ALA A 88 3.39 9.66 7.91
N LEU A 89 3.48 8.54 7.19
CA LEU A 89 4.50 8.34 6.17
C LEU A 89 3.98 8.86 4.83
N VAL A 90 4.61 9.91 4.32
CA VAL A 90 4.25 10.55 3.05
C VAL A 90 5.23 10.12 1.97
N ARG A 91 4.69 9.72 0.82
CA ARG A 91 5.45 9.31 -0.36
C ARG A 91 4.99 10.07 -1.58
N VAL A 92 5.93 10.75 -2.24
CA VAL A 92 5.66 11.53 -3.45
C VAL A 92 6.15 10.77 -4.67
N TYR A 93 5.25 10.52 -5.61
CA TYR A 93 5.54 9.82 -6.86
C TYR A 93 5.59 10.82 -8.02
N ARG A 94 6.61 10.69 -8.87
CA ARG A 94 6.67 11.35 -10.17
C ARG A 94 6.52 10.25 -11.22
N LEU A 95 5.40 10.27 -11.93
CA LEU A 95 5.02 9.30 -12.96
C LEU A 95 5.42 9.81 -14.34
#